data_AF-A0A1F6MQH9-F1
#
_entry.id   AF-A0A1F6MQH9-F1
#
_cell.length_a   1.000
_cell.length_b   1.000
_cell.length_c   1.000
_cell.angle_alpha   90.00
_cell.angle_beta   90.00
_cell.angle_gamma   90.00
#
_symmetry.space_group_name_H-M   'P 1'
#
loop_
_entity.id
_entity.type
_entity.pdbx_description
1 polymer ?
#
loop_
_entity_poly.entity_id
_entity_poly.type
_entity_poly.pdbx_seq_one_letter_code
_entity_poly.pdbx_strand_id
1 'polypeptide(L)'
;MLTVPLYFFLFAYLIFLAIFAVFSILNFYHVLETVSFTLTSFITSFFIFSLTVLTLYFTQQLLIEIDWQTPVVLFNSNWVSNIFNF
;
A
#
# COMPACT_ATOMS: atom_id res chain seq x y z
N MET A 1 -8.50 13.46 23.63
CA MET A 1 -8.27 13.04 22.23
C MET A 1 -7.34 11.83 22.24
N LEU A 2 -7.77 10.72 21.65
CA LEU A 2 -6.93 9.54 21.46
C LEU A 2 -6.26 9.68 20.09
N THR A 3 -4.93 9.80 20.09
CA THR A 3 -4.11 9.91 18.90
C THR A 3 -3.12 8.76 18.84
N VAL A 4 -2.84 8.27 17.64
CA VAL A 4 -1.79 7.28 17.39
C VAL A 4 -0.88 7.82 16.28
N PRO A 5 0.44 7.66 16.38
CA PRO A 5 1.33 8.09 15.31
C PRO A 5 1.08 7.33 14.01
N LEU A 6 1.25 8.01 12.88
CA LEU A 6 1.01 7.47 11.54
C LEU A 6 1.83 6.20 11.22
N TYR A 7 3.04 6.06 11.81
CA TYR A 7 3.89 4.89 11.58
C TYR A 7 3.19 3.56 11.86
N PHE A 8 2.22 3.50 12.78
CA PHE A 8 1.51 2.26 13.11
C PHE A 8 0.77 1.70 11.88
N PHE A 9 0.12 2.58 11.12
CA PHE A 9 -0.58 2.23 9.88
C PHE A 9 0.40 1.97 8.73
N LEU A 10 1.45 2.79 8.61
CA LEU A 10 2.44 2.64 7.56
C LEU A 10 3.23 1.33 7.66
N PHE A 11 3.53 0.86 8.88
CA PHE A 11 4.16 -0.44 9.08
C PHE A 11 3.28 -1.60 8.63
N ALA A 12 1.99 -1.59 8.98
CA ALA A 12 1.05 -2.61 8.52
C ALA A 12 0.95 -2.61 6.98
N TYR A 13 0.92 -1.42 6.38
CA TYR A 13 0.92 -1.25 4.93
C TYR A 13 2.23 -1.74 4.27
N LEU A 14 3.38 -1.52 4.89
CA LEU A 14 4.66 -2.06 4.41
C LEU A 14 4.70 -3.59 4.41
N ILE A 15 4.13 -4.24 5.44
CA ILE A 15 4.01 -5.71 5.46
C ILE A 15 3.14 -6.18 4.30
N PHE A 16 2.02 -5.51 4.06
CA PHE A 16 1.16 -5.79 2.91
C PHE A 16 1.92 -5.64 1.58
N LEU A 17 2.69 -4.57 1.41
CA LEU A 17 3.52 -4.35 0.22
C LEU A 17 4.59 -5.42 0.02
N ALA A 18 5.23 -5.86 1.09
CA ALA A 18 6.22 -6.94 1.02
C ALA A 18 5.58 -8.24 0.53
N ILE A 19 4.42 -8.61 1.09
CA ILE A 19 3.65 -9.78 0.65
C ILE A 19 3.25 -9.62 -0.82
N PHE A 20 2.67 -8.48 -1.20
CA PHE A 20 2.30 -8.17 -2.57
C PHE A 20 3.48 -8.30 -3.54
N ALA A 21 4.65 -7.76 -3.19
CA ALA A 21 5.85 -7.85 -4.00
C ALA A 21 6.31 -9.31 -4.20
N VAL A 22 6.32 -10.13 -3.13
CA VAL A 22 6.64 -11.56 -3.22
C VAL A 22 5.69 -12.28 -4.17
N PHE A 23 4.37 -12.09 -4.01
CA PHE A 23 3.38 -12.69 -4.90
C PHE A 23 3.53 -12.23 -6.35
N SER A 24 3.83 -10.94 -6.57
CA SER A 24 4.08 -10.42 -7.92
C SER A 24 5.30 -11.06 -8.58
N ILE A 25 6.38 -11.27 -7.83
CA ILE A 25 7.59 -11.93 -8.34
C ILE A 25 7.29 -13.39 -8.67
N LEU A 26 6.59 -14.12 -7.79
CA LEU A 26 6.22 -15.52 -8.02
C LEU A 26 5.32 -15.67 -9.26
N ASN A 27 4.34 -14.79 -9.44
CA ASN A 27 3.49 -14.79 -10.63
C ASN A 27 4.30 -14.55 -11.90
N PHE A 28 5.24 -13.58 -11.87
CA PHE A 28 6.10 -13.31 -13.01
C PHE A 28 7.02 -14.50 -13.33
N TYR A 29 7.60 -15.13 -12.31
CA TYR A 29 8.40 -16.35 -12.45
C TYR A 29 7.61 -17.49 -13.08
N HIS A 30 6.38 -17.75 -12.59
CA HIS A 30 5.52 -18.79 -13.13
C HIS A 30 5.18 -18.58 -14.61
N VAL A 31 4.98 -17.32 -15.03
CA VAL A 31 4.76 -16.99 -16.45
C VAL A 31 5.99 -17.32 -17.30
N LEU A 32 7.20 -17.07 -16.79
CA LEU A 32 8.44 -17.43 -17.49
C LEU A 32 8.65 -18.94 -17.56
N GLU A 33 8.40 -19.66 -16.46
CA GLU A 33 8.59 -21.11 -16.38
C GLU A 33 7.60 -21.89 -17.26
N THR A 34 6.34 -21.44 -17.32
CA THR A 34 5.30 -22.13 -18.09
C THR A 34 5.43 -21.96 -19.61
N VAL A 35 6.42 -21.18 -20.10
CA VAL A 35 6.71 -20.97 -21.54
C VAL A 35 5.44 -20.59 -22.32
N SER A 36 4.50 -19.93 -21.65
CA SER A 36 3.19 -19.59 -22.22
C SER A 36 3.35 -18.29 -23.03
N PHE A 37 4.05 -18.38 -24.16
CA PHE A 37 4.35 -17.27 -25.07
C PHE A 37 3.17 -16.89 -25.98
N THR A 38 1.93 -17.16 -25.55
CA THR A 38 0.80 -16.56 -26.26
C THR A 38 0.88 -15.05 -26.09
N LEU A 39 0.65 -14.32 -27.18
CA LEU A 39 0.73 -12.85 -27.17
C LEU A 39 -0.16 -12.24 -26.06
N THR A 40 -1.32 -12.86 -25.79
CA THR A 40 -2.22 -12.48 -24.71
C THR A 40 -1.57 -12.62 -23.33
N SER A 41 -1.02 -13.80 -23.00
CA SER A 41 -0.35 -14.02 -21.71
C SER A 41 0.84 -13.08 -21.50
N PHE A 42 1.61 -12.80 -22.55
CA PHE A 42 2.69 -11.82 -22.49
C PHE A 42 2.18 -10.41 -22.18
N ILE A 43 1.19 -9.91 -22.94
CA ILE A 43 0.64 -8.57 -22.76
C ILE A 43 0.05 -8.41 -21.36
N THR A 44 -0.77 -9.36 -20.90
CA THR A 44 -1.37 -9.32 -19.57
C THR A 44 -0.30 -9.30 -18.47
N SER A 45 0.72 -10.15 -18.58
CA SER A 45 1.80 -10.22 -17.58
C SER A 45 2.68 -8.98 -17.59
N PHE A 46 2.96 -8.42 -18.76
CA PHE A 46 3.67 -7.15 -18.91
C PHE A 46 2.93 -6.02 -18.20
N PHE A 47 1.63 -5.85 -18.45
CA PHE A 47 0.85 -4.79 -17.80
C PHE A 47 0.75 -4.99 -16.28
N ILE A 48 0.54 -6.21 -15.80
CA ILE A 48 0.51 -6.50 -14.35
C ILE A 48 1.86 -6.15 -13.71
N PHE A 49 2.96 -6.55 -14.34
CA PHE A 49 4.30 -6.24 -13.84
C PHE A 49 4.59 -4.74 -13.87
N SER A 50 4.31 -4.05 -14.98
CA SER A 50 4.48 -2.60 -15.08
C SER A 50 3.64 -1.85 -14.05
N LEU A 51 2.38 -2.23 -13.85
CA LEU A 51 1.53 -1.63 -12.82
C LEU A 51 2.08 -1.88 -11.42
N THR A 52 2.57 -3.08 -11.14
CA THR A 52 3.21 -3.41 -9.85
C THR A 52 4.43 -2.51 -9.61
N VAL A 53 5.33 -2.40 -10.59
CA VAL A 53 6.52 -1.54 -10.49
C VAL A 53 6.13 -0.07 -10.29
N LEU A 54 5.15 0.43 -11.05
CA LEU A 54 4.65 1.80 -10.92
C LEU A 54 4.02 2.04 -9.54
N THR A 55 3.21 1.10 -9.03
CA THR A 55 2.64 1.19 -7.68
C THR A 55 3.73 1.26 -6.63
N LEU A 56 4.77 0.41 -6.69
CA LEU A 56 5.90 0.46 -5.75
C LEU A 56 6.66 1.78 -5.85
N TYR A 57 6.94 2.26 -7.06
CA TYR A 57 7.63 3.51 -7.30
C TYR A 57 6.85 4.72 -6.76
N PHE A 58 5.58 4.86 -7.11
CA PHE A 58 4.75 5.97 -6.62
C PHE A 58 4.52 5.90 -5.11
N THR A 59 4.42 4.70 -4.55
CA THR A 59 4.34 4.51 -3.10
C THR A 59 5.60 5.03 -2.41
N GLN A 60 6.79 4.72 -2.95
CA GLN A 60 8.04 5.24 -2.43
C GLN A 60 8.07 6.78 -2.49
N GLN A 61 7.67 7.37 -3.62
CA GLN A 61 7.63 8.83 -3.78
C GLN A 61 6.72 9.47 -2.74
N LEU A 62 5.53 8.91 -2.51
CA LEU A 62 4.60 9.39 -1.48
C LEU A 62 5.17 9.25 -0.06
N LEU A 63 5.91 8.18 0.24
CA LEU A 63 6.44 7.93 1.58
C LEU A 63 7.66 8.80 1.95
N ILE A 64 8.40 9.34 0.99
CA ILE A 64 9.61 10.14 1.24
C ILE A 64 9.28 11.45 1.95
N GLU A 65 8.18 12.10 1.59
CA GLU A 65 7.81 13.42 2.09
C GLU A 65 6.91 13.37 3.33
N ILE A 66 6.43 12.18 3.71
CA ILE A 66 5.51 12.00 4.83
C ILE A 66 6.29 11.93 6.14
N ASP A 67 5.89 12.73 7.14
CA ASP A 67 6.33 12.57 8.52
C ASP A 67 5.60 11.40 9.19
N TRP A 68 6.36 10.36 9.56
CA TRP A 68 5.87 9.13 10.18
C TRP A 68 5.38 9.34 11.62
N GLN A 69 5.81 10.43 12.26
CA GLN A 69 5.37 10.81 13.61
C GLN A 69 4.10 11.66 13.61
N THR A 70 3.55 11.99 12.42
CA THR A 70 2.30 12.74 12.30
C THR A 70 1.20 12.09 13.16
N PRO A 71 0.60 12.83 14.12
CA PRO A 71 -0.43 12.28 14.99
C PRO A 71 -1.73 12.12 14.22
N VAL A 72 -2.22 10.88 14.12
CA VAL A 72 -3.54 10.58 13.58
C VAL A 72 -4.55 10.56 14.73
N VAL A 73 -5.57 11.41 14.65
CA VAL A 73 -6.64 11.47 15.66
C VAL A 73 -7.61 10.32 15.41
N LEU A 74 -7.62 9.32 16.30
CA LEU A 74 -8.53 8.17 16.23
C LEU A 74 -9.87 8.47 16.87
N PHE A 75 -9.87 9.20 17.98
CA PHE A 75 -11.09 9.56 18.69
C PHE A 75 -10.98 10.96 19.30
N ASN A 76 -11.95 11.82 18.99
CA ASN A 76 -12.05 13.16 19.56
C ASN A 76 -13.33 13.28 20.39
N SER A 77 -13.18 13.38 21.71
CA SER A 77 -14.27 13.59 22.67
C SER A 77 -14.94 14.97 22.56
N ASN A 78 -14.38 15.90 21.78
CA ASN A 78 -14.99 17.21 21.54
C ASN A 78 -16.34 17.12 20.82
N TRP A 79 -16.62 16.01 20.11
CA TRP A 79 -17.99 15.78 19.62
C TRP A 79 -18.97 15.74 20.79
N VAL A 80 -18.58 15.11 21.91
CA VAL A 80 -19.47 14.86 23.05
C VAL A 80 -19.72 16.17 23.80
N SER A 81 -18.69 17.00 23.98
CA SER A 81 -18.87 18.32 24.59
C SER A 81 -19.77 19.24 23.79
N ASN A 82 -19.72 19.18 22.45
CA ASN A 82 -20.58 20.00 21.59
C ASN A 82 -22.05 19.54 21.53
N ILE A 83 -22.36 18.33 22.01
CA ILE A 83 -23.74 17.83 22.15
C ILE A 83 -24.39 18.35 23.45
N PHE A 84 -23.59 18.57 24.50
CA PHE A 84 -24.09 18.99 25.82
C PHE A 84 -23.92 20.50 26.09
N ASN A 85 -23.14 21.21 25.28
CA ASN A 85 -23.14 22.67 25.25
C ASN A 85 -24.29 23.17 24.37
N PHE A 86 -25.50 23.25 24.94
CA PHE A 86 -26.60 24.05 24.42
C PHE A 86 -26.50 25.49 24.92
#